data_AF-A0A1R3UNQ0-F1
#
_entry.id   AF-A0A1R3UNQ0-F1
#
_cell.length_a   1.000
_cell.length_b   1.000
_cell.length_c   1.000
_cell.angle_alpha   90.00
_cell.angle_beta   90.00
_cell.angle_gamma   90.00
#
_symmetry.space_group_name_H-M   'P 1'
#
loop_
_entity.id
_entity.type
_entity.pdbx_description
1 polymer ?
#
loop_
_entity_poly.entity_id
_entity_poly.type
_entity_poly.pdbx_seq_one_letter_code
_entity_poly.pdbx_strand_id
1 'polypeptide(L)' 'MSMNLEFRKSSYSASQTACVEVADWPTGAVVRDTQNRELGALIYNQAEWNAFLHTAKSNLR' A
#
# COMPACT_ATOMS: atom_id res chain seq x y z
N MET A 1 -6.91 11.47 18.64
CA MET A 1 -6.23 10.20 18.36
C MET A 1 -5.40 10.42 17.10
N SER A 2 -4.10 10.69 17.25
CA SER A 2 -3.19 10.71 16.10
C SER A 2 -3.01 9.27 15.67
N MET A 3 -3.62 8.90 14.55
CA MET A 3 -3.54 7.55 14.02
C MET A 3 -2.17 7.43 13.33
N ASN A 4 -1.17 6.95 14.06
CA ASN A 4 0.16 6.73 13.49
C ASN A 4 0.09 5.56 12.51
N LEU A 5 0.14 5.88 11.22
CA LEU A 5 0.29 4.88 10.16
C LEU A 5 1.70 4.30 10.22
N GLU A 6 1.83 3.04 10.63
CA GLU A 6 3.09 2.31 10.52
C GLU A 6 3.27 1.79 9.09
N PHE A 7 4.08 2.53 8.31
CA PHE A 7 4.42 2.12 6.95
C PHE A 7 5.52 1.07 6.95
N ARG A 8 5.25 -0.04 6.26
CA ARG A 8 6.18 -1.14 5.99
C ARG A 8 6.47 -1.19 4.50
N LYS A 9 7.75 -1.17 4.16
CA LYS A 9 8.24 -1.27 2.78
C LYS A 9 8.06 -2.70 2.27
N SER A 10 7.65 -2.87 1.02
CA SER A 10 7.55 -4.20 0.41
C SER A 10 8.93 -4.85 0.30
N SER A 11 9.01 -6.17 0.53
CA SER A 11 10.26 -6.94 0.35
C SER A 11 10.73 -6.96 -1.11
N TYR A 12 9.80 -6.81 -2.06
CA TYR A 12 10.09 -6.67 -3.49
C TYR A 12 10.74 -5.31 -3.84
N SER A 13 10.74 -4.35 -2.90
CA SER A 13 11.37 -3.04 -3.03
C SER A 13 12.82 -3.01 -2.55
N ALA A 14 13.40 -4.16 -2.20
CA ALA A 14 14.75 -4.26 -1.64
C ALA A 14 15.84 -4.25 -2.72
N SER A 15 15.59 -4.89 -3.87
CA SER A 15 16.62 -5.14 -4.89
C SER A 15 16.45 -4.34 -6.18
N GLN A 16 15.23 -3.88 -6.50
CA GLN A 16 14.97 -3.08 -7.70
C GLN A 16 13.87 -2.06 -7.45
N THR A 17 13.83 -1.05 -8.30
CA THR A 17 12.98 0.15 -8.47
C THR A 17 11.47 0.08 -8.16
N ALA A 18 10.94 -1.02 -7.64
CA ALA A 18 9.55 -1.14 -7.21
C ALA A 18 9.38 -0.51 -5.82
N CYS A 19 9.09 0.79 -5.73
CA CYS A 19 9.14 1.58 -4.50
C CYS A 19 7.77 1.74 -3.80
N VAL A 20 7.28 0.70 -3.11
CA VAL A 20 5.95 0.74 -2.45
C VAL A 20 6.04 0.50 -0.94
N GLU A 21 5.32 1.31 -0.17
CA GLU A 21 5.07 1.15 1.27
C GLU A 21 3.56 0.98 1.51
N VAL A 22 3.21 0.12 2.47
CA VAL A 22 1.82 -0.10 2.90
C VAL A 22 1.72 0.06 4.42
N ALA A 23 0.60 0.57 4.91
CA ALA A 23 0.27 0.64 6.33
C ALA A 23 -1.13 0.08 6.58
N ASP A 24 -1.30 -0.60 7.71
CA ASP A 24 -2.61 -1.08 8.15
C ASP A 24 -3.44 0.09 8.69
N TRP A 25 -4.73 0.12 8.33
CA TRP A 25 -5.69 1.13 8.77
C TRP A 25 -6.93 0.44 9.33
N PRO A 26 -7.59 0.96 10.39
CA PRO A 26 -8.72 0.27 11.02
C PRO A 26 -9.84 -0.13 10.06
N THR A 27 -10.01 0.59 8.96
CA THR A 27 -11.03 0.31 7.95
C THR A 27 -10.47 -0.15 6.61
N GLY A 28 -9.18 -0.51 6.52
CA GLY A 28 -8.56 -0.98 5.28
C GLY A 28 -7.04 -0.84 5.23
N ALA A 29 -6.50 -0.24 4.18
CA ALA A 29 -5.07 -0.11 3.98
C ALA A 29 -4.69 1.23 3.36
N VAL A 30 -3.49 1.70 3.67
CA VAL A 30 -2.91 2.90 3.07
C VAL A 30 -1.68 2.50 2.29
N VAL A 31 -1.65 2.81 0.99
CA VAL A 31 -0.53 2.52 0.09
C VAL A 31 0.09 3.84 -0.34
N ARG A 32 1.42 3.92 -0.32
CA ARG A 32 2.13 5.08 -0.86
C ARG A 32 3.35 4.67 -1.66
N ASP A 33 3.74 5.56 -2.55
CA ASP A 33 5.00 5.50 -3.27
C ASP A 33 6.14 5.94 -2.36
N THR A 34 7.21 5.14 -2.30
CA THR A 34 8.41 5.46 -1.51
C THR A 34 9.21 6.61 -2.12
N GLN A 35 9.20 6.76 -3.45
CA GLN A 35 9.94 7.78 -4.20
C GLN A 35 9.20 9.12 -4.20
N ASN A 36 7.88 9.11 -4.29
CA ASN A 36 7.05 10.30 -4.45
C ASN A 36 6.15 10.53 -3.22
N ARG A 37 6.75 10.62 -2.03
CA ARG A 37 6.01 10.68 -0.74
C ARG A 37 5.14 11.93 -0.62
N GLU A 38 5.58 13.01 -1.24
CA GLU A 38 4.92 14.32 -1.28
C GLU A 38 3.63 14.31 -2.09
N LEU A 39 3.44 13.33 -2.99
CA LEU A 39 2.19 13.18 -3.74
C LEU A 39 1.06 12.55 -2.92
N GLY A 40 1.34 12.11 -1.69
CA GLY A 40 0.37 11.58 -0.76
C GLY A 40 0.24 10.06 -0.80
N ALA A 41 -0.84 9.55 -0.21
CA ALA A 41 -1.11 8.13 -0.08
C ALA A 41 -2.53 7.79 -0.57
N LEU A 42 -2.66 6.60 -1.16
CA LEU A 42 -3.93 6.03 -1.54
C LEU A 42 -4.51 5.31 -0.33
N ILE A 43 -5.69 5.72 0.11
CA ILE A 43 -6.41 5.13 1.24
C ILE A 43 -7.52 4.25 0.66
N TYR A 44 -7.48 2.97 0.98
CA TYR A 44 -8.48 2.00 0.60
C TYR A 44 -9.31 1.64 1.82
N ASN A 45 -10.64 1.59 1.65
CA ASN A 45 -11.48 0.89 2.60
C ASN A 45 -11.35 -0.65 2.41
N GLN A 46 -11.96 -1.42 3.31
CA GLN A 46 -11.84 -2.88 3.32
C GLN A 46 -12.32 -3.53 2.02
N ALA A 47 -13.42 -3.04 1.43
CA ALA A 47 -13.97 -3.59 0.20
C ALA A 47 -13.05 -3.31 -0.99
N GLU A 48 -12.56 -2.08 -1.11
CA GLU A 48 -11.63 -1.67 -2.16
C GLU A 48 -10.29 -2.40 -2.05
N TRP A 49 -9.78 -2.59 -0.84
CA TRP A 49 -8.55 -3.33 -0.59
C TRP A 49 -8.67 -4.80 -1.02
N ASN A 50 -9.79 -5.45 -0.69
CA ASN A 50 -10.06 -6.82 -1.13
C ASN A 50 -10.16 -6.92 -2.66
N ALA A 51 -10.86 -5.99 -3.32
CA ALA A 51 -10.97 -5.94 -4.77
C ALA A 51 -9.61 -5.71 -5.45
N PHE A 52 -8.80 -4.80 -4.90
CA PHE A 52 -7.44 -4.53 -5.35
C PHE A 52 -6.57 -5.79 -5.27
N LEU A 53 -6.54 -6.46 -4.12
CA LEU A 53 -5.76 -7.69 -3.93
C LEU A 53 -6.21 -8.83 -4.84
N HIS A 54 -7.52 -9.01 -5.02
CA HIS A 54 -8.06 -10.01 -5.93
C HIS A 54 -7.58 -9.76 -7.36
N THR A 55 -7.70 -8.52 -7.83
CA THR A 55 -7.31 -8.13 -9.19
C THR A 55 -5.80 -8.23 -9.39
N ALA A 56 -5.00 -7.73 -8.43
CA ALA A 56 -3.55 -7.75 -8.51
C ALA A 56 -3.01 -9.19 -8.55
N LYS A 57 -3.55 -10.10 -7.73
CA LYS A 57 -3.14 -11.51 -7.71
C LYS A 57 -3.56 -12.28 -8.96
N SER A 58 -4.74 -12.00 -9.51
CA SER A 58 -5.22 -12.65 -10.73
C SER A 58 -4.48 -12.22 -11.99
N ASN A 59 -3.83 -11.05 -11.99
CA ASN A 59 -3.05 -10.52 -13.11
C ASN A 59 -1.53 -10.71 -12.96
N LEU A 60 -1.06 -11.42 -11.91
CA LEU A 60 0.31 -11.93 -11.87
C LEU A 60 0.40 -13.13 -12.83
N ARG A 61 0.63 -12.86 -14.12
CA ARG A 61 0.95 -13.88 -15.12
C ARG A 61 2.37 -13.67 -15.64
#